data_AF-A0AA46TAK4-F1
#
_entry.id   AF-A0AA46TAK4-F1
#
_cell.length_a   1.000
_cell.length_b   1.000
_cell.length_c   1.000
_cell.angle_alpha   90.00
_cell.angle_beta   90.00
_cell.angle_gamma   90.00
#
_symmetry.space_group_name_H-M   'P 1'
#
loop_
_entity.id
_entity.type
_entity.pdbx_description
1 polymer ?
#
loop_
_entity_poly.entity_id
_entity_poly.type
_entity_poly.pdbx_seq_one_letter_code
_entity_poly.pdbx_strand_id
1 'polypeptide(L)'
;MKLFIAILATLVAFSANAADRKLGNVILVEREIPNPYDLCVKNVIDKKDKKQQMFYCVIKYTKANMEIPVNSKIAVINQNSEGCVVRGEVGNGNMMIGFGPNKQEVDFETAKACLAKGLAAHGAVVVNVMTLE
;
A
#
# COMPACT_ATOMS: atom_id res chain seq x y z
N MET A 1 50.42 -21.23 51.78
CA MET A 1 51.23 -20.22 51.08
C MET A 1 51.47 -20.69 49.64
N LYS A 2 51.35 -19.79 48.67
CA LYS A 2 51.57 -19.89 47.20
C LYS A 2 50.33 -20.08 46.30
N LEU A 3 49.83 -18.92 45.87
CA LEU A 3 49.24 -18.55 44.57
C LEU A 3 49.54 -19.52 43.42
N PHE A 4 48.54 -19.77 42.56
CA PHE A 4 48.58 -19.37 41.14
C PHE A 4 47.15 -19.10 40.64
N ILE A 5 46.92 -17.85 40.25
CA ILE A 5 45.73 -17.37 39.55
C ILE A 5 45.93 -17.68 38.06
N ALA A 6 44.98 -18.38 37.44
CA ALA A 6 44.84 -18.42 35.99
C ALA A 6 43.43 -17.94 35.64
N ILE A 7 43.34 -16.64 35.38
CA ILE A 7 42.21 -16.00 34.70
C ILE A 7 42.33 -16.40 33.24
N LEU A 8 41.34 -17.11 32.71
CA LEU A 8 41.07 -17.15 31.28
C LEU A 8 39.58 -16.96 31.08
N ALA A 9 39.26 -15.73 30.73
CA ALA A 9 38.01 -15.35 30.11
C ALA A 9 37.74 -16.25 28.91
N THR A 10 36.62 -16.96 28.92
CA THR A 10 35.91 -17.24 27.67
C THR A 10 34.58 -16.55 27.75
N LEU A 11 34.53 -15.47 26.96
CA LEU A 11 33.42 -14.59 26.74
C LEU A 11 32.15 -15.35 26.36
N VAL A 12 31.05 -14.71 26.74
CA VAL A 12 29.68 -14.94 26.35
C VAL A 12 29.57 -15.14 24.83
N ALA A 13 29.26 -16.36 24.39
CA ALA A 13 28.64 -16.53 23.08
C ALA A 13 27.14 -16.37 23.29
N PHE A 14 26.65 -15.12 23.17
CA PHE A 14 25.25 -14.93 22.81
C PHE A 14 25.09 -15.61 21.46
N SER A 15 24.51 -16.81 21.46
CA SER A 15 23.98 -17.44 20.27
C SER A 15 22.77 -16.62 19.81
N ALA A 16 23.06 -15.44 19.25
CA ALA A 16 22.24 -14.86 18.22
C ALA A 16 22.36 -15.79 17.01
N ASN A 17 21.71 -16.95 17.09
CA ASN A 17 21.30 -17.67 15.91
C ASN A 17 20.28 -16.76 15.22
N ALA A 18 20.76 -15.81 14.43
CA ALA A 18 20.04 -15.42 13.24
C ALA A 18 19.96 -16.71 12.42
N ALA A 19 18.91 -17.49 12.68
CA ALA A 19 18.47 -18.52 11.78
C ALA A 19 17.99 -17.76 10.55
N ASP A 20 18.93 -17.33 9.71
CA ASP A 20 18.68 -16.89 8.35
C ASP A 20 18.18 -18.12 7.60
N ARG A 21 16.92 -18.48 7.86
CA ARG A 21 16.19 -19.42 7.04
C ARG A 21 16.05 -18.72 5.70
N LYS A 22 16.67 -19.31 4.67
CA LYS A 22 16.42 -18.94 3.27
C LYS A 22 14.90 -19.09 3.03
N LEU A 23 14.17 -17.99 3.20
CA LEU A 23 12.73 -17.91 2.98
C LEU A 23 12.49 -17.92 1.47
N GLY A 24 12.49 -19.11 0.86
CA GLY A 24 12.13 -19.34 -0.54
C GLY A 24 12.93 -18.51 -1.55
N ASN A 25 12.51 -18.57 -2.81
CA ASN A 25 12.89 -17.56 -3.79
C ASN A 25 11.86 -16.42 -3.66
N VAL A 26 12.32 -15.21 -3.32
CA VAL A 26 11.47 -14.01 -3.37
C VAL A 26 11.38 -13.57 -4.82
N ILE A 27 10.17 -13.48 -5.37
CA ILE A 27 9.92 -12.99 -6.72
C ILE A 27 9.24 -11.63 -6.66
N LEU A 28 9.77 -10.67 -7.41
CA LEU A 28 9.10 -9.39 -7.66
C LEU A 28 8.10 -9.57 -8.80
N VAL A 29 6.83 -9.33 -8.52
CA VAL A 29 5.73 -9.46 -9.49
C VAL A 29 5.05 -8.11 -9.65
N GLU A 30 4.83 -7.70 -10.89
CA GLU A 30 3.98 -6.55 -11.21
C GLU A 30 2.52 -7.01 -11.25
N ARG A 31 1.66 -6.33 -10.50
CA ARG A 31 0.21 -6.55 -10.49
C ARG A 31 -0.47 -5.35 -11.08
N GLU A 32 -1.14 -5.55 -12.21
CA GLU A 32 -2.03 -4.53 -12.78
C GLU A 32 -3.38 -4.56 -12.07
N ILE A 33 -3.92 -3.38 -11.75
CA ILE A 33 -5.29 -3.22 -11.26
C ILE A 33 -6.17 -2.88 -12.47
N PRO A 34 -6.94 -3.86 -13.00
CA PRO A 34 -7.74 -3.62 -14.18
C PRO A 34 -8.89 -2.67 -13.85
N ASN A 35 -9.04 -1.62 -14.66
CA ASN A 35 -10.14 -0.66 -14.57
C ASN A 35 -10.37 -0.10 -13.14
N PRO A 36 -9.42 0.68 -12.60
CA PRO A 36 -9.47 1.18 -11.23
C PRO A 36 -10.68 2.08 -10.95
N TYR A 37 -11.25 2.70 -11.98
CA TYR A 37 -12.44 3.55 -11.85
C TYR A 37 -13.67 2.75 -11.43
N ASP A 38 -14.04 1.73 -12.22
CA ASP A 38 -15.25 0.93 -11.94
C ASP A 38 -15.12 0.16 -10.62
N LEU A 39 -13.92 -0.38 -10.35
CA LEU A 39 -13.62 -1.04 -9.08
C LEU A 39 -13.76 -0.09 -7.90
N CYS A 40 -13.30 1.16 -8.03
CA CYS A 40 -13.37 2.14 -6.96
C CYS A 40 -14.82 2.57 -6.70
N VAL A 41 -15.57 2.93 -7.75
CA VAL A 41 -16.99 3.34 -7.64
C VAL A 41 -17.85 2.23 -7.00
N LYS A 42 -17.55 0.96 -7.31
CA LYS A 42 -18.21 -0.21 -6.72
C LYS A 42 -17.86 -0.40 -5.24
N ASN A 43 -16.62 -0.13 -4.84
CA ASN A 43 -16.10 -0.40 -3.49
C ASN A 43 -15.85 0.87 -2.65
N VAL A 44 -16.68 1.89 -2.84
CA VAL A 44 -16.69 3.10 -1.98
C VAL A 44 -17.11 2.69 -0.57
N ILE A 45 -16.33 3.09 0.43
CA ILE A 45 -16.57 2.76 1.84
C ILE A 45 -17.42 3.82 2.55
N ASP A 46 -17.52 5.01 1.98
CA ASP A 46 -18.30 6.12 2.49
C ASP A 46 -19.79 6.08 2.12
N LYS A 47 -20.57 6.85 2.88
CA LYS A 47 -22.00 7.05 2.65
C LYS A 47 -22.24 7.99 1.47
N LYS A 48 -22.64 7.43 0.32
CA LYS A 48 -22.86 8.13 -0.95
C LYS A 48 -24.01 9.17 -0.93
N ASP A 49 -24.90 9.09 0.05
CA ASP A 49 -26.02 10.00 0.26
C ASP A 49 -25.62 11.27 1.05
N LYS A 50 -24.39 11.35 1.54
CA LYS A 50 -23.88 12.49 2.31
C LYS A 50 -22.88 13.29 1.51
N LYS A 51 -22.89 14.62 1.73
CA LYS A 51 -21.80 15.47 1.27
C LYS A 51 -20.55 15.23 2.11
N GLN A 52 -19.41 15.17 1.45
CA GLN A 52 -18.11 14.93 2.08
C GLN A 52 -17.02 15.67 1.29
N GLN A 53 -15.91 15.99 1.96
CA GLN A 53 -14.76 16.63 1.30
C GLN A 53 -14.05 15.65 0.34
N MET A 54 -13.93 14.40 0.76
CA MET A 54 -13.31 13.31 0.01
C MET A 54 -14.13 12.05 0.26
N PHE A 55 -14.28 11.25 -0.80
CA PHE A 55 -14.78 9.88 -0.72
C PHE A 55 -13.59 8.93 -0.85
N TYR A 56 -13.71 7.78 -0.21
CA TYR A 56 -12.70 6.74 -0.22
C TYR A 56 -13.27 5.44 -0.78
N CYS A 57 -12.45 4.71 -1.53
CA CYS A 57 -12.73 3.35 -1.95
C CYS A 57 -11.54 2.45 -1.62
N VAL A 58 -11.81 1.15 -1.51
CA VAL A 58 -10.78 0.13 -1.27
C VAL A 58 -10.87 -0.95 -2.35
N ILE A 59 -9.77 -1.15 -3.07
CA ILE A 59 -9.64 -2.17 -4.11
C ILE A 59 -8.67 -3.24 -3.63
N LYS A 60 -9.14 -4.48 -3.53
CA LYS A 60 -8.28 -5.64 -3.25
C LYS A 60 -7.59 -6.07 -4.54
N TYR A 61 -6.26 -6.07 -4.57
CA TYR A 61 -5.49 -6.47 -5.76
C TYR A 61 -4.61 -7.70 -5.55
N THR A 62 -4.42 -8.16 -4.32
CA THR A 62 -3.78 -9.46 -4.03
C THR A 62 -4.80 -10.48 -3.56
N LYS A 63 -4.56 -11.76 -3.89
CA LYS A 63 -5.40 -12.89 -3.45
C LYS A 63 -4.70 -13.78 -2.42
N ALA A 64 -3.38 -13.67 -2.28
CA ALA A 64 -2.56 -14.58 -1.49
C ALA A 64 -2.11 -13.97 -0.16
N ASN A 65 -1.92 -14.82 0.86
CA ASN A 65 -1.49 -14.44 2.21
C ASN A 65 -0.02 -13.94 2.26
N MET A 66 0.75 -14.07 1.18
CA MET A 66 2.19 -13.76 1.12
C MET A 66 2.56 -12.83 -0.04
N GLU A 67 1.71 -11.85 -0.35
CA GLU A 67 2.07 -10.77 -1.28
C GLU A 67 2.23 -9.46 -0.51
N ILE A 68 3.46 -8.94 -0.44
CA ILE A 68 3.78 -7.71 0.28
C ILE A 68 4.09 -6.61 -0.75
N PRO A 69 3.38 -5.46 -0.73
CA PRO A 69 3.70 -4.35 -1.62
C PRO A 69 5.12 -3.81 -1.34
N VAL A 70 5.90 -3.63 -2.40
CA VAL A 70 7.32 -3.22 -2.29
C VAL A 70 7.46 -1.76 -1.84
N ASN A 71 6.52 -0.90 -2.26
CA ASN A 71 6.52 0.52 -1.94
C ASN A 71 5.21 0.92 -1.25
N SER A 72 5.04 0.55 0.02
CA SER A 72 3.88 0.95 0.84
C SER A 72 3.83 2.46 1.15
N LYS A 73 4.89 3.21 0.85
CA LYS A 73 5.01 4.65 1.16
C LYS A 73 4.86 5.58 -0.05
N ILE A 74 4.69 5.04 -1.27
CA ILE A 74 4.54 5.86 -2.47
C ILE A 74 3.07 5.82 -2.87
N ALA A 75 2.45 6.99 -2.94
CA ALA A 75 1.13 7.11 -3.53
C ALA A 75 1.21 6.70 -5.01
N VAL A 76 0.64 5.55 -5.35
CA VAL A 76 0.58 5.01 -6.72
C VAL A 76 -0.25 5.90 -7.64
N ILE A 77 -1.14 6.71 -7.05
CA ILE A 77 -1.87 7.78 -7.71
C ILE A 77 -1.66 9.03 -6.85
N ASN A 78 -1.16 10.11 -7.44
CA ASN A 78 -1.07 11.40 -6.79
C ASN A 78 -1.42 12.49 -7.80
N GLN A 79 -2.72 12.72 -7.99
CA GLN A 79 -3.23 13.76 -8.87
C GLN A 79 -3.81 14.90 -8.05
N ASN A 80 -3.35 16.11 -8.32
CA ASN A 80 -3.91 17.34 -7.80
C ASN A 80 -3.97 18.37 -8.95
N SER A 81 -5.07 18.37 -9.69
CA SER A 81 -5.24 19.20 -10.88
C SER A 81 -6.67 19.72 -10.97
N GLU A 82 -6.83 20.96 -11.43
CA GLU A 82 -8.16 21.56 -11.70
C GLU A 82 -9.12 21.54 -10.48
N GLY A 83 -8.57 21.64 -9.27
CA GLY A 83 -9.36 21.56 -8.04
C GLY A 83 -9.82 20.15 -7.67
N CYS A 84 -9.42 19.11 -8.41
CA CYS A 84 -9.64 17.71 -8.04
C CYS A 84 -8.39 17.11 -7.41
N VAL A 85 -8.60 16.35 -6.34
CA VAL A 85 -7.58 15.57 -5.65
C VAL A 85 -7.96 14.09 -5.80
N VAL A 86 -7.03 13.29 -6.31
CA VAL A 86 -7.13 11.82 -6.34
C VAL A 86 -5.82 11.26 -5.84
N ARG A 87 -5.86 10.53 -4.73
CA ARG A 87 -4.69 9.93 -4.09
C ARG A 87 -4.93 8.46 -3.84
N GLY A 88 -4.06 7.61 -4.38
CA GLY A 88 -4.10 6.16 -4.24
C GLY A 88 -2.90 5.68 -3.47
N GLU A 89 -3.11 4.94 -2.39
CA GLU A 89 -2.07 4.35 -1.57
C GLU A 89 -2.26 2.84 -1.50
N VAL A 90 -1.14 2.10 -1.49
CA VAL A 90 -1.15 0.64 -1.46
C VAL A 90 -0.61 0.13 -0.14
N GLY A 91 -1.31 -0.83 0.45
CA GLY A 91 -0.91 -1.46 1.71
C GLY A 91 -1.66 -2.77 1.95
N ASN A 92 -0.96 -3.79 2.43
CA ASN A 92 -1.54 -5.08 2.83
C ASN A 92 -2.47 -5.70 1.77
N GLY A 93 -2.09 -5.65 0.49
CA GLY A 93 -2.88 -6.21 -0.61
C GLY A 93 -4.09 -5.37 -1.05
N ASN A 94 -4.26 -4.18 -0.48
CA ASN A 94 -5.34 -3.25 -0.78
C ASN A 94 -4.77 -1.96 -1.35
N MET A 95 -5.50 -1.38 -2.29
CA MET A 95 -5.30 0.00 -2.73
C MET A 95 -6.46 0.83 -2.20
N MET A 96 -6.16 1.85 -1.41
CA MET A 96 -7.12 2.85 -0.95
C MET A 96 -7.01 4.06 -1.85
N ILE A 97 -8.09 4.47 -2.51
CA ILE A 97 -8.13 5.72 -3.27
C ILE A 97 -9.04 6.70 -2.55
N GLY A 98 -8.50 7.85 -2.16
CA GLY A 98 -9.25 9.03 -1.78
C GLY A 98 -9.46 9.93 -2.99
N PHE A 99 -10.68 10.41 -3.21
CA PHE A 99 -11.03 11.25 -4.35
C PHE A 99 -12.09 12.30 -3.99
N GLY A 100 -11.94 13.49 -4.54
CA GLY A 100 -12.86 14.60 -4.31
C GLY A 100 -12.25 15.94 -4.71
N PRO A 101 -13.03 17.03 -4.62
CA PRO A 101 -12.52 18.37 -4.83
C PRO A 101 -11.69 18.83 -3.62
N ASN A 102 -10.73 19.70 -3.88
CA ASN A 102 -9.82 20.24 -2.86
C ASN A 102 -10.60 21.13 -1.87
N LYS A 103 -10.68 20.71 -0.60
CA LYS A 103 -11.20 21.51 0.54
C LYS A 103 -12.68 21.93 0.44
N GLN A 104 -13.50 21.26 -0.38
CA GLN A 104 -14.93 21.55 -0.49
C GLN A 104 -15.76 20.28 -0.30
N GLU A 105 -16.82 20.35 0.50
CA GLU A 105 -17.79 19.26 0.59
C GLU A 105 -18.66 19.20 -0.66
N VAL A 106 -18.74 18.01 -1.25
CA VAL A 106 -19.54 17.75 -2.44
C VAL A 106 -20.30 16.43 -2.34
N ASP A 107 -21.28 16.24 -3.22
CA ASP A 107 -21.93 14.95 -3.40
C ASP A 107 -21.03 13.93 -4.09
N PHE A 108 -21.48 12.68 -4.04
CA PHE A 108 -20.75 11.55 -4.60
C PHE A 108 -20.52 11.67 -6.10
N GLU A 109 -21.49 12.19 -6.87
CA GLU A 109 -21.34 12.28 -8.34
C GLU A 109 -20.30 13.33 -8.74
N THR A 110 -20.21 14.44 -8.00
CA THR A 110 -19.16 15.45 -8.20
C THR A 110 -17.78 14.88 -7.86
N ALA A 111 -17.64 14.16 -6.74
CA ALA A 111 -16.38 13.50 -6.39
C ALA A 111 -15.99 12.42 -7.41
N LYS A 112 -16.96 11.64 -7.89
CA LYS A 112 -16.76 10.60 -8.92
C LYS A 112 -16.28 11.17 -10.25
N ALA A 113 -16.70 12.39 -10.61
CA ALA A 113 -16.11 13.09 -11.75
C ALA A 113 -14.63 13.43 -11.53
N CYS A 114 -14.22 13.83 -10.31
CA CYS A 114 -12.81 14.00 -9.97
C CYS A 114 -12.02 12.69 -10.07
N LEU A 115 -12.60 11.57 -9.63
CA LEU A 115 -11.99 10.24 -9.76
C LEU A 115 -11.72 9.89 -11.24
N ALA A 116 -12.70 10.10 -12.12
CA ALA A 116 -12.55 9.84 -13.56
C ALA A 116 -11.41 10.65 -14.16
N LYS A 117 -11.34 11.96 -13.85
CA LYS A 117 -10.26 12.85 -14.29
C LYS A 117 -8.90 12.39 -13.77
N GLY A 118 -8.81 12.06 -12.48
CA GLY A 118 -7.53 11.69 -11.87
C GLY A 118 -6.98 10.36 -12.39
N LEU A 119 -7.84 9.39 -12.67
CA LEU A 119 -7.43 8.11 -13.24
C LEU A 119 -7.10 8.20 -14.74
N ALA A 120 -7.82 9.04 -15.50
CA ALA A 120 -7.50 9.27 -16.91
C ALA A 120 -6.09 9.86 -17.10
N ALA A 121 -5.60 10.64 -16.14
CA ALA A 121 -4.25 11.20 -16.15
C ALA A 121 -3.15 10.16 -15.83
N HIS A 122 -3.48 9.06 -15.14
CA HIS A 122 -2.51 8.04 -14.69
C HIS A 122 -2.46 6.79 -15.58
N GLY A 123 -3.53 6.48 -16.33
CA GLY A 123 -3.58 5.28 -17.16
C GLY A 123 -3.76 3.99 -16.34
N ALA A 124 -3.05 2.92 -16.69
CA ALA A 124 -3.10 1.65 -15.95
C ALA A 124 -2.36 1.77 -14.62
N VAL A 125 -3.00 1.34 -13.52
CA VAL A 125 -2.39 1.38 -12.18
C VAL A 125 -1.68 0.05 -11.93
N VAL A 126 -0.34 0.11 -11.88
CA VAL A 126 0.53 -1.06 -11.62
C VAL A 126 1.07 -0.98 -10.20
N VAL A 127 1.05 -2.12 -9.50
CA VAL A 127 1.57 -2.26 -8.14
C VAL A 127 2.61 -3.38 -8.11
N ASN A 128 3.78 -3.09 -7.56
CA ASN A 128 4.84 -4.06 -7.40
C ASN A 128 4.67 -4.81 -6.07
N VAL A 129 4.61 -6.14 -6.13
CA VAL A 129 4.50 -7.01 -4.96
C VAL A 129 5.66 -7.99 -4.90
N MET A 130 6.14 -8.28 -3.69
CA MET A 130 7.01 -9.42 -3.42
C MET A 130 6.16 -10.62 -3.06
N THR A 131 6.43 -11.76 -3.67
CA THR A 131 5.81 -13.05 -3.36
C THR A 131 6.87 -14.10 -3.05
N LEU A 132 6.49 -15.10 -2.25
CA LEU A 132 7.30 -16.28 -1.94
C LEU A 132 6.71 -17.47 -2.72
N GLU A 133 7.53 -18.18 -3.49
CA GLU A 133 7.17 -19.49 -4.05
C GLU A 133 7.07 -20.59 -2.97
#